data_AF-A0A2N1RPH7-F1
#
_entry.id   AF-A0A2N1RPH7-F1
#
_cell.length_a   1.000
_cell.length_b   1.000
_cell.length_c   1.000
_cell.angle_alpha   90.00
_cell.angle_beta   90.00
_cell.angle_gamma   90.00
#
_symmetry.space_group_name_H-M   'P 1'
#
loop_
_entity.id
_entity.type
_entity.pdbx_description
1 polymer ?
#
loop_
_entity_poly.entity_id
_entity_poly.type
_entity_poly.pdbx_seq_one_letter_code
_entity_poly.pdbx_strand_id
1 'polypeptide(L)' 'MARVLSGIQPSGSLHIGNYFAMMKPMIELQNSSELFCFIVNYHAMTSLHDGAELRKNT' A
#
# COMPACT_ATOMS: atom_id res chain seq x y z
N MET A 1 22.95 3.04 -2.11
CA MET A 1 21.57 3.28 -1.62
C MET A 1 20.70 2.16 -2.19
N ALA A 2 19.94 1.45 -1.35
CA ALA A 2 19.05 0.40 -1.84
C ALA A 2 17.83 1.02 -2.53
N ARG A 3 17.29 0.34 -3.55
CA ARG A 3 16.03 0.72 -4.20
C ARG A 3 14.94 -0.19 -3.66
N VAL A 4 13.89 0.39 -3.08
CA VAL A 4 12.79 -0.35 -2.46
C VAL A 4 11.51 -0.05 -3.20
N LEU A 5 10.75 -1.10 -3.52
CA LEU A 5 9.43 -0.99 -4.12
C LEU A 5 8.41 -1.56 -3.13
N SER A 6 7.44 -0.75 -2.72
CA SER A 6 6.41 -1.11 -1.74
C SER A 6 5.01 -0.79 -2.27
N GLY A 7 4.08 -1.74 -2.16
CA GLY A 7 2.70 -1.61 -2.65
C GLY A 7 1.68 -1.78 -1.54
N ILE A 8 0.69 -0.90 -1.46
CA ILE A 8 -0.45 -1.00 -0.51
C ILE A 8 -1.72 -1.35 -1.29
N GLN A 9 -2.43 -2.39 -0.87
CA GLN A 9 -3.74 -2.71 -1.42
C GLN A 9 -4.81 -1.75 -0.88
N PRO A 10 -5.67 -1.19 -1.74
CA PRO A 10 -6.80 -0.35 -1.34
C PRO A 10 -7.94 -1.19 -0.75
N SER A 11 -7.68 -1.90 0.35
CA SER A 11 -8.61 -2.84 1.00
C SER A 11 -9.71 -2.17 1.84
N GLY A 12 -9.94 -0.87 1.66
CA GLY A 12 -10.87 -0.08 2.46
C GLY A 12 -10.23 0.45 3.74
N SER A 13 -10.84 0.13 4.89
CA SER A 13 -10.42 0.67 6.19
C SER A 13 -9.08 0.10 6.66
N LEU A 14 -8.11 0.99 6.88
CA LEU A 14 -6.85 0.64 7.52
C LEU A 14 -7.07 0.31 8.99
N HIS A 15 -6.38 -0.71 9.48
CA HIS A 15 -6.33 -1.06 10.90
C HIS A 15 -4.90 -0.96 11.45
N ILE A 16 -4.76 -1.01 12.78
CA ILE A 16 -3.48 -0.82 13.48
C ILE A 16 -2.39 -1.81 13.04
N GLY A 17 -2.80 -3.04 12.67
CA GLY A 17 -1.92 -4.04 12.06
C GLY A 17 -1.27 -3.56 10.75
N ASN A 18 -1.99 -2.89 9.84
CA ASN A 18 -1.40 -2.36 8.61
C ASN A 18 -0.33 -1.31 8.92
N TYR A 19 -0.58 -0.47 9.93
CA TYR A 19 0.37 0.56 10.33
C TYR A 19 1.68 -0.04 10.82
N PHE A 20 1.63 -0.94 11.80
CA PHE A 20 2.86 -1.51 12.39
C PHE A 20 3.57 -2.50 11.48
N ALA A 21 2.84 -3.31 10.72
CA ALA A 21 3.44 -4.35 9.87
C ALA A 21 3.98 -3.81 8.55
N MET A 22 3.44 -2.70 8.03
CA MET A 22 3.73 -2.23 6.68
C MET A 22 4.07 -0.73 6.64
N MET A 23 3.16 0.14 7.10
CA MET A 23 3.31 1.58 6.87
C MET A 23 4.47 2.18 7.65
N LYS A 24 4.64 1.81 8.93
CA LYS A 24 5.73 2.32 9.77
C LYS A 24 7.12 1.91 9.23
N PRO A 25 7.39 0.63 8.92
CA PRO A 25 8.64 0.24 8.25
C PRO A 25 8.84 0.97 6.90
N MET A 26 7.78 1.12 6.11
CA MET A 26 7.84 1.82 4.83
C MET A 26 8.22 3.30 4.99
N ILE A 27 7.71 3.98 6.02
CA ILE A 27 8.09 5.37 6.34
C ILE A 27 9.55 5.45 6.77
N GLU A 28 10.02 4.53 7.61
CA GLU A 28 11.41 4.50 8.06
C GLU A 28 12.40 4.33 6.89
N LEU A 29 12.02 3.57 5.86
CA LEU A 29 12.83 3.36 4.65
C LEU A 29 13.03 4.62 3.80
N GLN A 30 12.19 5.65 3.94
CA GLN A 30 12.37 6.93 3.24
C GLN A 30 13.71 7.60 3.59
N ASN A 31 14.22 7.35 4.80
CA ASN A 31 15.47 7.96 5.28
C ASN A 31 16.72 7.22 4.82
N SER A 32 16.60 5.96 4.37
CA SER A 32 17.74 5.08 4.13
C SER A 32 17.80 4.48 2.72
N SER A 33 16.73 4.61 1.93
CA SER A 33 16.57 3.96 0.62
C SER A 33 15.88 4.88 -0.39
N GLU A 34 16.12 4.62 -1.68
CA GLU A 34 15.29 5.19 -2.76
C GLU A 34 13.96 4.41 -2.77
N LEU A 35 12.92 4.99 -2.20
CA LEU A 35 11.63 4.33 -1.99
C LEU A 35 10.63 4.69 -3.10
N PHE A 36 10.08 3.65 -3.72
CA PHE A 36 8.94 3.73 -4.64
C PHE A 36 7.70 3.13 -3.95
N CYS A 37 6.68 3.95 -3.74
CA CYS A 37 5.40 3.53 -3.15
C CYS A 37 4.26 3.68 -4.15
N PHE A 38 3.32 2.74 -4.16
CA PHE A 38 2.16 2.78 -5.05
C PHE A 38 0.97 2.02 -4.48
N ILE A 39 -0.22 2.36 -4.97
CA ILE A 39 -1.47 1.66 -4.65
C ILE A 39 -1.67 0.55 -5.67
N VAL A 40 -1.84 -0.70 -5.21
CA VAL A 40 -1.90 -1.88 -6.09
C VAL A 40 -3.32 -2.18 -6.60
N ASN A 41 -3.92 -1.24 -7.33
CA ASN A 41 -5.32 -1.34 -7.78
C ASN A 41 -5.63 -2.61 -8.57
N TYR A 42 -4.77 -2.95 -9.54
CA TYR A 42 -4.96 -4.16 -10.34
C TYR A 42 -4.82 -5.45 -9.52
N HIS A 43 -3.95 -5.46 -8.50
CA HIS A 43 -3.89 -6.60 -7.58
C HIS A 43 -5.16 -6.70 -6.74
N ALA A 44 -5.71 -5.55 -6.31
CA ALA A 44 -6.96 -5.50 -5.57
C ALA A 44 -8.14 -6.11 -6.34
N MET A 45 -8.19 -5.97 -7.68
CA MET A 45 -9.24 -6.54 -8.52
C MET A 45 -9.34 -8.07 -8.48
N THR A 46 -8.34 -8.77 -7.93
CA THR A 46 -8.42 -10.23 -7.70
C THR A 46 -9.33 -10.62 -6.54
N SER A 47 -9.69 -9.65 -5.68
CA SER A 47 -10.53 -9.87 -4.49
C SER A 47 -11.66 -8.84 -4.36
N LEU A 48 -11.44 -7.59 -4.78
CA LEU A 48 -12.41 -6.51 -4.79
C LEU A 48 -13.08 -6.39 -6.17
N HIS A 49 -14.39 -6.65 -6.22
CA HIS A 49 -15.16 -6.68 -7.47
C HIS A 49 -16.05 -5.44 -7.66
N ASP A 50 -16.27 -4.65 -6.60
CA ASP A 50 -17.02 -3.39 -6.70
C ASP A 50 -16.09 -2.27 -7.21
N GLY A 51 -16.37 -1.80 -8.43
CA GLY A 51 -15.61 -0.74 -9.06
C GLY A 51 -15.77 0.64 -8.40
N ALA A 52 -16.92 0.92 -7.79
CA ALA A 52 -17.12 2.16 -7.04
C ALA A 52 -16.35 2.13 -5.72
N GLU A 53 -16.31 0.98 -5.04
CA GLU A 53 -15.50 0.78 -3.85
C GLU A 53 -14.00 0.88 -4.16
N LEU A 54 -13.52 0.21 -5.21
CA LEU A 54 -12.13 0.30 -5.66
C LEU A 54 -11.72 1.75 -5.95
N ARG A 55 -12.58 2.49 -6.66
CA ARG A 55 -12.37 3.90 -6.99
C ARG A 55 -12.34 4.81 -5.76
N LYS A 56 -13.13 4.49 -4.73
CA LYS A 56 -13.16 5.25 -3.48
C LYS A 56 -11.90 5.03 -2.63
N ASN A 57 -11.33 3.83 -2.69
CA ASN A 57 -10.21 3.42 -1.84
C ASN A 57 -8.83 3.64 -2.47
N THR A 58 -8.77 4.08 -3.73
CA THR A 58 -7.55 4.41 -4.47
C THR A 58 -7.32 5.91 -4.46
#